data_AF-A0A937C2E4-F1
#
_entry.id   AF-A0A937C2E4-F1
#
_cell.length_a   1.000
_cell.length_b   1.000
_cell.length_c   1.000
_cell.angle_alpha   90.00
_cell.angle_beta   90.00
_cell.angle_gamma   90.00
#
_symmetry.space_group_name_H-M   'P 1'
#
loop_
_entity.id
_entity.type
_entity.pdbx_description
1 polymer ?
#
loop_
_entity_poly.entity_id
_entity_poly.type
_entity_poly.pdbx_seq_one_letter_code
_entity_poly.pdbx_strand_id
1 'polypeptide(L)'
;MKKQIILSALAISFLALQAGAQKAETMENAQGNSQTSGRNTVLFKPLNPEEDKTETVDISGVGAATFISSNFADGTPASYRHTQMVTLKLQAAGNKPGSYQLVFYPEKAEIKEAAASRDGVLSIYYPLSMFTTIKTTLEQNLAARKKVSVKVVMQKDGYREGSLVF
;
A
#
# COMPACT_ATOMS: atom_id res chain seq x y z
N MET A 1 39.36 41.32 -22.09
CA MET A 1 39.99 42.25 -21.13
C MET A 1 38.89 43.07 -20.44
N LYS A 2 38.99 43.25 -19.11
CA LYS A 2 38.26 44.20 -18.21
C LYS A 2 36.76 43.90 -17.99
N LYS A 3 36.33 43.20 -16.93
CA LYS A 3 36.21 43.55 -15.48
C LYS A 3 35.41 44.83 -15.20
N GLN A 4 34.23 44.71 -14.57
CA GLN A 4 33.68 45.43 -13.38
C GLN A 4 32.48 44.59 -12.82
N ILE A 5 32.52 43.98 -11.61
CA ILE A 5 32.26 44.50 -10.23
C ILE A 5 30.77 44.88 -10.05
N ILE A 6 29.89 44.05 -9.44
CA ILE A 6 29.65 43.67 -8.02
C ILE A 6 28.73 44.66 -7.25
N LEU A 7 27.83 44.06 -6.43
CA LEU A 7 27.04 44.59 -5.28
C LEU A 7 25.72 45.34 -5.62
N SER A 8 24.57 45.18 -4.94
CA SER A 8 24.29 44.79 -3.54
C SER A 8 22.87 44.22 -3.34
N ALA A 9 22.69 43.51 -2.23
CA ALA A 9 21.49 42.88 -1.72
C ALA A 9 20.39 43.85 -1.24
N LEU A 10 19.13 43.37 -1.21
CA LEU A 10 18.18 43.74 -0.17
C LEU A 10 17.23 42.57 0.13
N ALA A 11 17.45 41.92 1.26
CA ALA A 11 16.50 41.01 1.89
C ALA A 11 15.43 41.85 2.61
N ILE A 12 14.16 41.64 2.31
CA ILE A 12 13.06 42.14 3.12
C ILE A 12 12.25 40.95 3.61
N SER A 13 12.43 40.67 4.89
CA SER A 13 11.60 39.83 5.72
C SER A 13 10.20 40.44 5.83
N PHE A 14 9.16 39.68 5.50
CA PHE A 14 7.82 39.94 6.04
C PHE A 14 7.29 38.68 6.70
N LEU A 15 7.41 38.68 8.03
CA LEU A 15 6.75 37.78 8.96
C LEU A 15 5.32 38.31 9.14
N ALA A 16 4.31 37.53 8.77
CA ALA A 16 2.93 37.78 9.18
C ALA A 16 2.29 36.46 9.59
N LEU A 17 2.34 36.18 10.88
CA LEU A 17 1.41 35.26 11.55
C LEU A 17 -0.01 35.81 11.35
N GLN A 18 -0.88 35.04 10.72
CA GLN A 18 -2.32 35.18 10.92
C GLN A 18 -2.82 33.92 11.62
N ALA A 19 -2.89 34.04 12.95
CA ALA A 19 -3.67 33.16 13.79
C ALA A 19 -5.15 33.53 13.62
N GLY A 20 -5.88 32.74 12.83
CA GLY A 20 -7.34 32.78 12.78
C GLY A 20 -7.92 31.93 13.90
N ALA A 21 -8.31 32.58 15.01
CA ALA A 21 -9.18 31.99 16.01
C ALA A 21 -10.64 32.11 15.53
N GLN A 22 -11.29 30.98 15.24
CA GLN A 22 -12.75 30.91 15.15
C GLN A 22 -13.29 29.86 16.11
N LYS A 23 -14.35 30.31 16.79
CA LYS A 23 -15.07 29.71 17.91
C LYS A 23 -15.54 28.27 17.62
N ALA A 24 -15.42 27.41 18.61
CA ALA A 24 -16.28 26.24 18.77
C ALA A 24 -17.03 26.37 20.11
N GLU A 25 -18.30 26.03 20.04
CA GLU A 25 -19.35 26.29 21.01
C GLU A 25 -19.19 25.49 22.30
N THR A 26 -19.74 26.03 23.39
CA THR A 26 -19.87 25.38 24.69
C THR A 26 -21.18 24.59 24.74
N MET A 27 -21.14 23.36 25.26
CA MET A 27 -22.06 22.72 26.23
C MET A 27 -21.91 21.20 26.09
N GLU A 28 -21.29 20.52 27.07
CA GLU A 28 -21.90 20.01 28.31
C GLU A 28 -22.41 18.57 28.14
N ASN A 29 -21.66 17.62 28.70
CA ASN A 29 -22.27 16.61 29.59
C ASN A 29 -21.18 15.93 30.43
N ALA A 30 -21.21 16.23 31.72
CA ALA A 30 -20.58 15.40 32.74
C ALA A 30 -21.55 14.29 33.13
N GLN A 31 -21.12 13.03 33.06
CA GLN A 31 -21.40 12.02 34.10
C GLN A 31 -20.61 10.75 33.84
N GLY A 32 -20.07 10.22 34.93
CA GLY A 32 -18.97 9.26 34.92
C GLY A 32 -19.37 7.80 34.74
N ASN A 33 -18.36 6.97 34.49
CA ASN A 33 -18.08 5.86 35.38
C ASN A 33 -16.67 5.35 35.10
N SER A 34 -15.84 5.35 36.13
CA SER A 34 -14.55 4.67 36.15
C SER A 34 -14.80 3.16 36.09
N GLN A 35 -14.43 2.51 34.99
CA GLN A 35 -14.18 1.07 34.98
C GLN A 35 -12.92 0.76 34.17
N THR A 36 -11.87 0.45 34.93
CA THR A 36 -10.82 -0.55 34.65
C THR A 36 -10.13 -0.50 33.30
N SER A 37 -8.91 0.01 33.35
CA SER A 37 -7.78 -0.22 32.44
C SER A 37 -7.59 -1.70 32.08
N GLY A 38 -8.32 -2.17 31.07
CA GLY A 38 -7.89 -3.28 30.23
C GLY A 38 -7.15 -2.68 29.04
N ARG A 39 -5.84 -2.91 28.95
CA ARG A 39 -5.09 -2.73 27.70
C ARG A 39 -5.65 -3.71 26.67
N ASN A 40 -6.77 -3.36 26.07
CA ASN A 40 -7.19 -3.95 24.81
C ASN A 40 -6.24 -3.39 23.77
N THR A 41 -5.32 -4.25 23.35
CA THR A 41 -4.56 -4.16 22.12
C THR A 41 -5.42 -3.45 21.09
N VAL A 42 -4.98 -2.28 20.62
CA VAL A 42 -5.58 -1.62 19.47
C VAL A 42 -5.27 -2.55 18.29
N LEU A 43 -6.13 -3.55 18.09
CA LEU A 43 -6.27 -4.25 16.84
C LEU A 43 -6.56 -3.16 15.84
N PHE A 44 -5.56 -2.84 15.01
CA PHE A 44 -5.71 -1.96 13.85
C PHE A 44 -6.97 -2.42 13.12
N LYS A 45 -8.10 -1.75 13.33
CA LYS A 45 -9.28 -1.99 12.52
C LYS A 45 -8.91 -1.42 11.15
N PRO A 46 -8.79 -2.25 10.10
CA PRO A 46 -8.70 -1.68 8.76
C PRO A 46 -9.92 -0.77 8.57
N LEU A 47 -9.70 0.40 7.98
CA LEU A 47 -10.77 1.29 7.56
C LEU A 47 -11.58 0.57 6.48
N ASN A 48 -12.51 -0.26 6.93
CA ASN A 48 -13.44 -0.94 6.04
C ASN A 48 -14.50 0.08 5.60
N PRO A 49 -14.97 -0.01 4.36
CA PRO A 49 -15.95 0.90 3.83
C PRO A 49 -17.32 0.58 4.44
N GLU A 50 -18.17 1.60 4.57
CA GLU A 50 -19.54 1.42 5.08
C GLU A 50 -20.40 0.58 4.11
N GLU A 51 -20.01 0.55 2.83
CA GLU A 51 -20.64 -0.16 1.73
C GLU A 51 -19.61 -0.90 0.88
N ASP A 52 -20.04 -1.98 0.22
CA ASP A 52 -19.17 -2.75 -0.67
C ASP A 52 -18.63 -1.87 -1.81
N LYS A 53 -17.31 -1.82 -1.96
CA LYS A 53 -16.61 -1.00 -2.95
C LYS A 53 -15.84 -1.90 -3.91
N THR A 54 -16.07 -1.71 -5.20
CA THR A 54 -15.21 -2.28 -6.25
C THR A 54 -14.32 -1.19 -6.82
N GLU A 55 -13.02 -1.46 -6.89
CA GLU A 55 -12.04 -0.59 -7.49
C GLU A 55 -11.34 -1.28 -8.65
N THR A 56 -11.30 -0.62 -9.81
CA THR A 56 -10.57 -1.07 -10.99
C THR A 56 -9.50 -0.06 -11.34
N VAL A 57 -8.27 -0.56 -11.53
CA VAL A 57 -7.08 0.24 -11.83
C VAL A 57 -6.40 -0.35 -13.04
N ASP A 58 -6.34 0.45 -14.11
CA ASP A 58 -5.62 0.08 -15.31
C ASP A 58 -4.11 0.08 -15.03
N ILE A 59 -3.41 -0.92 -15.53
CA ILE A 59 -1.97 -1.12 -15.34
C ILE A 59 -1.26 -0.75 -16.64
N SER A 60 -0.30 0.17 -16.55
CA SER A 60 0.48 0.67 -17.68
C SER A 60 1.84 -0.03 -17.83
N GLY A 61 2.32 -0.69 -16.78
CA GLY A 61 3.64 -1.28 -16.76
C GLY A 61 3.90 -2.20 -15.58
N VAL A 62 4.97 -2.99 -15.70
CA VAL A 62 5.51 -3.83 -14.63
C VAL A 62 6.81 -3.20 -14.14
N GLY A 63 6.90 -3.00 -12.84
CA GLY A 63 8.11 -2.54 -12.17
C GLY A 63 9.06 -3.68 -11.83
N ALA A 64 10.09 -3.37 -11.05
CA ALA A 64 11.05 -4.35 -10.59
C ALA A 64 10.39 -5.44 -9.72
N ALA A 65 10.89 -6.66 -9.85
CA ALA A 65 10.60 -7.76 -8.94
C ALA A 65 11.59 -7.76 -7.78
N THR A 66 11.10 -8.01 -6.57
CA THR A 66 11.93 -8.22 -5.36
C THR A 66 11.77 -9.65 -4.90
N PHE A 67 12.88 -10.36 -4.72
CA PHE A 67 12.93 -11.74 -4.27
C PHE A 67 13.43 -11.77 -2.83
N ILE A 68 12.65 -12.37 -1.94
CA ILE A 68 12.97 -12.49 -0.52
C ILE A 68 13.09 -13.97 -0.21
N SER A 69 14.22 -14.37 0.36
CA SER A 69 14.45 -15.70 0.91
C SER A 69 14.67 -15.58 2.41
N SER A 70 14.00 -16.42 3.20
CA SER A 70 14.14 -16.41 4.66
C SER A 70 14.06 -17.83 5.22
N ASN A 71 14.68 -18.04 6.38
CA ASN A 71 14.60 -19.28 7.15
C ASN A 71 14.57 -18.95 8.64
N PHE A 72 14.02 -19.85 9.44
CA PHE A 72 14.05 -19.73 10.90
C PHE A 72 15.33 -20.39 11.42
N ALA A 73 16.33 -19.63 11.86
CA ALA A 73 17.55 -20.21 12.43
C ALA A 73 17.34 -20.63 13.90
N ASP A 74 16.47 -21.62 14.15
CA ASP A 74 16.11 -22.11 15.49
C ASP A 74 16.86 -23.38 15.94
N GLY A 75 17.78 -23.88 15.11
CA GLY A 75 18.59 -25.08 15.39
C GLY A 75 17.84 -26.41 15.19
N THR A 76 16.57 -26.40 14.78
CA THR A 76 15.81 -27.61 14.45
C THR A 76 16.05 -28.02 12.99
N PRO A 77 15.70 -29.25 12.56
CA PRO A 77 15.74 -29.61 11.14
C PRO A 77 14.85 -28.72 10.24
N ALA A 78 13.83 -28.07 10.81
CA ALA A 78 13.02 -27.09 10.09
C ALA A 78 13.78 -25.80 9.78
N SER A 79 14.89 -25.52 10.49
CA SER A 79 15.70 -24.32 10.29
C SER A 79 16.38 -24.21 8.92
N TYR A 80 16.52 -25.35 8.23
CA TYR A 80 17.06 -25.42 6.87
C TYR A 80 15.99 -25.22 5.80
N ARG A 81 14.71 -25.08 6.17
CA ARG A 81 13.63 -24.84 5.21
C ARG A 81 13.62 -23.36 4.84
N HIS A 82 14.03 -23.07 3.62
CA HIS A 82 13.90 -21.74 3.03
C HIS A 82 12.46 -21.49 2.59
N THR A 83 11.98 -20.30 2.87
CA THR A 83 10.72 -19.75 2.33
C THR A 83 11.07 -18.64 1.36
N GLN A 84 10.42 -18.65 0.20
CA GLN A 84 10.62 -17.65 -0.83
C GLN A 84 9.34 -16.87 -1.05
N MET A 85 9.48 -15.56 -1.17
CA MET A 85 8.41 -14.65 -1.53
C MET A 85 8.89 -13.74 -2.66
N VAL A 86 8.03 -13.47 -3.62
CA VAL A 86 8.31 -12.55 -4.72
C VAL A 86 7.32 -11.41 -4.68
N THR A 87 7.80 -10.18 -4.76
CA THR A 87 6.94 -8.99 -4.91
C THR A 87 7.17 -8.39 -6.28
N LEU A 88 6.11 -8.27 -7.08
CA LEU A 88 6.14 -7.64 -8.39
C LEU A 88 5.42 -6.29 -8.32
N LYS A 89 6.15 -5.20 -8.48
CA LYS A 89 5.56 -3.86 -8.50
C LYS A 89 4.79 -3.64 -9.80
N LEU A 90 3.64 -2.99 -9.71
CA LEU A 90 2.81 -2.60 -10.86
C LEU A 90 2.76 -1.09 -10.97
N GLN A 91 2.73 -0.60 -12.21
CA GLN A 91 2.58 0.82 -12.51
C GLN A 91 1.13 1.07 -12.93
N ALA A 92 0.42 1.91 -12.21
CA ALA A 92 -0.94 2.31 -12.58
C ALA A 92 -0.91 3.30 -13.75
N ALA A 93 -1.91 3.20 -14.64
CA ALA A 93 -2.13 4.18 -15.69
C ALA A 93 -2.73 5.48 -15.13
N GLY A 94 -2.53 6.59 -15.84
CA GLY A 94 -3.23 7.85 -15.58
C GLY A 94 -2.84 8.56 -14.28
N ASN A 95 -1.61 8.36 -13.77
CA ASN A 95 -1.11 8.96 -12.52
C ASN A 95 -2.02 8.73 -11.31
N LYS A 96 -2.75 7.61 -11.27
CA LYS A 96 -3.55 7.27 -10.09
C LYS A 96 -2.64 7.20 -8.84
N PRO A 97 -3.03 7.88 -7.75
CA PRO A 97 -2.28 7.81 -6.50
C PRO A 97 -2.35 6.38 -5.93
N GLY A 98 -1.28 5.97 -5.26
CA GLY A 98 -1.14 4.64 -4.65
C GLY A 98 -0.13 3.75 -5.37
N SER A 99 0.47 2.85 -4.62
CA SER A 99 1.36 1.82 -5.18
C SER A 99 0.60 0.51 -5.28
N TYR A 100 0.77 -0.22 -6.38
CA TYR A 100 0.13 -1.51 -6.61
C TYR A 100 1.20 -2.57 -6.74
N GLN A 101 1.00 -3.73 -6.13
CA GLN A 101 1.94 -4.84 -6.22
C GLN A 101 1.24 -6.19 -6.13
N LEU A 102 1.88 -7.18 -6.74
CA LEU A 102 1.52 -8.58 -6.58
C LEU A 102 2.53 -9.22 -5.62
N VAL A 103 2.03 -9.96 -4.64
CA VAL A 103 2.85 -10.67 -3.66
C VAL A 103 2.62 -12.16 -3.84
N PHE A 104 3.68 -12.86 -4.22
CA PHE A 104 3.70 -14.28 -4.48
C PHE A 104 4.25 -15.01 -3.26
N TYR A 105 3.38 -15.70 -2.52
CA TYR A 105 3.70 -16.33 -1.25
C TYR A 105 3.95 -17.84 -1.40
N PRO A 106 4.81 -18.45 -0.57
CA PRO A 106 5.08 -19.88 -0.66
C PRO A 106 3.83 -20.67 -0.24
N GLU A 107 3.60 -21.86 -0.81
CA GLU A 107 2.38 -22.65 -0.57
C GLU A 107 2.08 -22.96 0.90
N LYS A 108 3.10 -22.96 1.75
CA LYS A 108 2.98 -23.23 3.19
C LYS A 108 2.71 -21.98 4.04
N ALA A 109 2.66 -20.80 3.42
CA ALA A 109 2.31 -19.57 4.14
C ALA A 109 0.80 -19.43 4.24
N GLU A 110 0.31 -19.18 5.45
CA GLU A 110 -1.09 -18.88 5.71
C GLU A 110 -1.35 -17.39 5.46
N ILE A 111 -1.75 -17.05 4.23
CA ILE A 111 -2.23 -15.71 3.90
C ILE A 111 -3.75 -15.67 4.11
N LYS A 112 -4.20 -14.80 5.01
CA LYS A 112 -5.61 -14.68 5.42
C LYS A 112 -6.43 -13.74 4.53
N GLU A 113 -5.79 -12.97 3.67
CA GLU A 113 -6.41 -11.89 2.88
C GLU A 113 -6.06 -12.06 1.40
N ALA A 114 -7.04 -11.92 0.50
CA ALA A 114 -6.78 -11.97 -0.95
C ALA A 114 -6.04 -10.71 -1.46
N ALA A 115 -6.29 -9.59 -0.80
CA ALA A 115 -5.57 -8.33 -1.01
C ALA A 115 -5.49 -7.56 0.31
N ALA A 116 -4.55 -6.62 0.42
CA ALA A 116 -4.45 -5.72 1.56
C ALA A 116 -3.90 -4.37 1.12
N SER A 117 -4.46 -3.28 1.66
CA SER A 117 -3.87 -1.95 1.53
C SER A 117 -3.19 -1.59 2.85
N ARG A 118 -1.87 -1.42 2.81
CA ARG A 118 -1.06 -1.03 3.97
C ARG A 118 -0.07 0.04 3.52
N ASP A 119 0.06 1.12 4.28
CA ASP A 119 0.95 2.24 3.99
C ASP A 119 0.79 2.83 2.57
N GLY A 120 -0.44 2.83 2.04
CA GLY A 120 -0.74 3.33 0.69
C GLY A 120 -0.33 2.39 -0.45
N VAL A 121 0.04 1.14 -0.13
CA VAL A 121 0.36 0.08 -1.08
C VAL A 121 -0.73 -0.98 -1.09
N LEU A 122 -1.40 -1.14 -2.24
CA LEU A 122 -2.34 -2.22 -2.47
C LEU A 122 -1.60 -3.47 -2.95
N SER A 123 -1.58 -4.49 -2.11
CA SER A 123 -0.96 -5.80 -2.38
C SER A 123 -2.03 -6.83 -2.71
N ILE A 124 -1.83 -7.60 -3.77
CA ILE A 124 -2.68 -8.74 -4.12
C ILE A 124 -1.87 -10.02 -4.00
N TYR A 125 -2.42 -11.00 -3.28
CA TYR A 125 -1.68 -12.19 -2.89
C TYR A 125 -2.00 -13.37 -3.82
N TYR A 126 -0.96 -13.98 -4.39
CA TYR A 126 -1.06 -15.17 -5.22
C TYR A 126 -0.10 -16.26 -4.71
N PRO A 127 -0.41 -17.56 -4.91
CA PRO A 127 0.56 -18.62 -4.70
C PRO A 127 1.81 -18.43 -5.56
N LEU A 128 2.99 -18.79 -5.04
CA LEU A 128 4.27 -18.67 -5.73
C LEU A 128 4.30 -19.43 -7.07
N SER A 129 3.59 -20.55 -7.16
CA SER A 129 3.44 -21.34 -8.38
C SER A 129 2.84 -20.54 -9.56
N MET A 130 2.12 -19.46 -9.30
CA MET A 130 1.53 -18.60 -10.33
C MET A 130 2.47 -17.52 -10.87
N PHE A 131 3.64 -17.30 -10.24
CA PHE A 131 4.52 -16.18 -10.55
C PHE A 131 4.92 -16.12 -12.03
N THR A 132 5.49 -17.20 -12.56
CA THR A 132 5.98 -17.24 -13.95
C THR A 132 4.85 -17.02 -14.95
N THR A 133 3.71 -17.69 -14.73
CA THR A 133 2.53 -17.58 -15.59
C THR A 133 2.00 -16.16 -15.60
N ILE A 134 1.71 -15.58 -14.42
CA ILE A 134 1.18 -14.22 -14.30
C ILE A 134 2.16 -13.21 -14.89
N LYS A 135 3.46 -13.28 -14.53
CA LYS A 135 4.47 -12.36 -15.04
C LYS A 135 4.53 -12.40 -16.57
N THR A 136 4.59 -13.60 -17.16
CA THR A 136 4.69 -13.77 -18.61
C THR A 136 3.45 -13.24 -19.31
N THR A 137 2.25 -13.60 -18.84
CA THR A 137 0.98 -13.12 -19.41
C THR A 137 0.86 -11.60 -19.30
N LEU A 138 1.27 -11.02 -18.17
CA LEU A 138 1.26 -9.57 -17.96
C LEU A 138 2.21 -8.86 -18.93
N GLU A 139 3.45 -9.31 -19.03
CA GLU A 139 4.45 -8.73 -19.94
C GLU A 139 4.01 -8.84 -21.41
N GLN A 140 3.46 -9.99 -21.80
CA GLN A 140 2.96 -10.21 -23.17
C GLN A 140 1.78 -9.29 -23.52
N ASN A 141 0.79 -9.16 -22.62
CA ASN A 141 -0.36 -8.29 -22.88
C ASN A 141 0.05 -6.82 -22.94
N LEU A 142 0.91 -6.36 -22.03
CA LEU A 142 1.41 -4.99 -22.04
C LEU A 142 2.28 -4.69 -23.27
N ALA A 143 3.15 -5.62 -23.67
CA ALA A 143 3.93 -5.49 -24.91
C ALA A 143 3.04 -5.42 -26.16
N ALA A 144 1.93 -6.17 -26.16
CA ALA A 144 0.90 -6.10 -27.20
C ALA A 144 -0.05 -4.90 -27.06
N ARG A 145 0.20 -3.99 -26.11
CA ARG A 145 -0.63 -2.80 -25.81
C ARG A 145 -2.09 -3.14 -25.48
N LYS A 146 -2.34 -4.34 -24.95
CA LYS A 146 -3.65 -4.75 -24.45
C LYS A 146 -3.88 -4.14 -23.07
N LYS A 147 -5.14 -3.86 -22.77
CA LYS A 147 -5.54 -3.29 -21.49
C LYS A 147 -5.44 -4.36 -20.42
N VAL A 148 -4.56 -4.15 -19.44
CA VAL A 148 -4.51 -4.96 -18.22
C VAL A 148 -5.03 -4.13 -17.06
N SER A 149 -5.86 -4.72 -16.21
CA SER A 149 -6.46 -4.04 -15.05
C SER A 149 -6.33 -4.90 -13.80
N VAL A 150 -6.08 -4.24 -12.68
CA VAL A 150 -6.26 -4.78 -11.34
C VAL A 150 -7.67 -4.45 -10.88
N LYS A 151 -8.46 -5.46 -10.52
CA LYS A 151 -9.77 -5.31 -9.91
C LYS A 151 -9.68 -5.78 -8.46
N VAL A 152 -10.20 -4.97 -7.56
CA VAL A 152 -10.22 -5.28 -6.13
C VAL A 152 -11.62 -5.04 -5.58
N VAL A 153 -12.13 -6.01 -4.83
CA VAL A 153 -13.43 -5.94 -4.17
C VAL A 153 -13.21 -5.85 -2.67
N MET A 154 -13.72 -4.77 -2.09
CA MET A 154 -13.65 -4.44 -0.68
C MET A 154 -15.06 -4.53 -0.09
N GLN A 155 -15.22 -5.34 0.94
CA GLN A 155 -16.45 -5.47 1.71
C GLN A 155 -16.26 -4.90 3.12
N LYS A 156 -17.33 -4.88 3.91
CA LYS A 156 -17.35 -4.34 5.29
C LYS A 156 -16.34 -4.98 6.24
N ASP A 157 -15.80 -6.13 5.89
CA ASP A 157 -14.86 -6.95 6.65
C ASP A 157 -13.47 -7.03 5.99
N GLY A 158 -13.24 -6.22 4.95
CA GLY A 158 -11.94 -6.00 4.32
C GLY A 158 -11.93 -6.34 2.83
N TYR A 159 -10.73 -6.44 2.25
CA TYR A 159 -10.58 -6.90 0.87
C TYR A 159 -10.88 -8.39 0.77
N ARG A 160 -11.76 -8.75 -0.16
CA ARG A 160 -12.26 -10.12 -0.35
C ARG A 160 -11.79 -10.73 -1.66
N GLU A 161 -11.53 -9.89 -2.66
CA GLU A 161 -11.02 -10.31 -3.96
C GLU A 161 -9.96 -9.32 -4.46
N GLY A 162 -8.87 -9.86 -5.01
CA GLY A 162 -7.96 -9.13 -5.89
C GLY A 162 -7.70 -9.97 -7.13
N SER A 163 -8.04 -9.43 -8.31
CA SER A 163 -7.94 -10.13 -9.58
C SER A 163 -7.21 -9.30 -10.64
N LEU A 164 -6.47 -9.99 -11.50
CA LEU A 164 -5.93 -9.44 -12.74
C LEU A 164 -6.89 -9.73 -13.89
N VAL A 165 -7.16 -8.70 -14.67
CA VAL A 165 -8.00 -8.75 -15.87
C VAL A 165 -7.11 -8.39 -17.05
N PHE A 166 -6.95 -9.32 -18.00
CA PHE A 166 -6.13 -9.17 -19.22
C PHE A 166 -6.98 -8.92 -20.45
#